data_AF-A0A538KN93-F1
#
_entry.id   AF-A0A538KN93-F1
#
_cell.length_a   1.000
_cell.length_b   1.000
_cell.length_c   1.000
_cell.angle_alpha   90.00
_cell.angle_beta   90.00
_cell.angle_gamma   90.00
#
_symmetry.space_group_name_H-M   'P 1'
#
loop_
_entity.id
_entity.type
_entity.pdbx_description
1 polymer ?
#
loop_
_entity_poly.entity_id
_entity_poly.type
_entity_poly.pdbx_seq_one_letter_code
_entity_poly.pdbx_strand_id
1 'polypeptide(L)'
;MNAPDSVARVSRVEFELARFEVMGDRCQVQGRWSGVRGRRFMRPALTAVVDGRLVRLLADLADKPWTAEDGQPWQATFPYTLERAELQEAELTVAPDVTITLPAPQRPARAAARKKSSSRRADAAPQPGLRRAGGGSRVSADEPFDQVDRPRRQSRGSDLGGAGDEADALTRELAELRKAHSRLRHQLDRLEADKAQTAQRLDQMSRRLRQETHEREEAKVARDRIAADLEAVQRERREVVAERDAARGERDQMARERESAQRAHDELLQKTHAARVARDRPVSVRWVRWR
;
A
#
# COMPACT_ATOMS: atom_id res chain seq x y z
N MET A 1 24.06 -3.04 23.98
CA MET A 1 22.94 -2.08 23.98
C MET A 1 21.95 -2.59 22.95
N ASN A 2 20.86 -3.23 23.38
CA ASN A 2 19.85 -3.78 22.47
C ASN A 2 19.11 -2.61 21.80
N ALA A 3 19.10 -2.60 20.47
CA ALA A 3 18.20 -1.74 19.72
C ALA A 3 16.75 -2.15 20.05
N PRO A 4 15.78 -1.22 20.02
CA PRO A 4 14.38 -1.59 20.24
C PRO A 4 13.93 -2.57 19.16
N ASP A 5 13.61 -3.79 19.56
CA ASP A 5 12.99 -4.80 18.69
C ASP A 5 11.68 -4.21 18.15
N SER A 6 11.56 -4.14 16.82
CA SER A 6 10.35 -3.62 16.18
C SER A 6 9.34 -4.76 16.07
N VAL A 7 8.16 -4.61 16.69
CA VAL A 7 7.10 -5.62 16.64
C VAL A 7 6.09 -5.24 15.56
N ALA A 8 5.92 -6.11 14.57
CA ALA A 8 4.87 -5.98 13.55
C ALA A 8 3.74 -6.96 13.88
N ARG A 9 2.49 -6.48 13.87
CA ARG A 9 1.31 -7.30 14.17
C ARG A 9 0.34 -7.31 13.02
N VAL A 10 -0.08 -8.51 12.59
CA VAL A 10 -1.15 -8.68 11.61
C VAL A 10 -2.09 -9.78 12.08
N SER A 11 -3.34 -9.41 12.35
CA SER A 11 -4.34 -10.29 12.97
C SER A 11 -3.89 -10.86 14.33
N ARG A 12 -4.01 -12.17 14.56
CA ARG A 12 -3.54 -12.89 15.76
C ARG A 12 -2.08 -13.37 15.64
N VAL A 13 -1.39 -13.00 14.56
CA VAL A 13 0.01 -13.37 14.31
C VAL A 13 0.88 -12.16 14.61
N GLU A 14 1.92 -12.37 15.40
CA GLU A 14 2.90 -11.33 15.73
C GLU A 14 4.27 -11.72 15.20
N PHE A 15 5.02 -10.75 14.71
CA PHE A 15 6.41 -10.92 14.33
C PHE A 15 7.27 -9.91 15.07
N GLU A 16 8.18 -10.44 15.89
CA GLU A 16 9.19 -9.65 16.58
C GLU A 16 10.44 -9.62 15.70
N LEU A 17 10.73 -8.47 15.10
CA LEU A 17 11.91 -8.29 14.26
C LEU A 17 13.15 -8.16 15.15
N ALA A 18 14.03 -9.15 15.07
CA ALA A 18 15.33 -9.12 15.75
C ALA A 18 16.40 -8.42 14.90
N ARG A 19 16.38 -8.62 13.57
CA ARG A 19 17.39 -8.07 12.68
C ARG A 19 16.87 -7.91 11.25
N PHE A 20 17.09 -6.74 10.66
CA PHE A 20 16.87 -6.51 9.24
C PHE A 20 18.05 -5.74 8.66
N GLU A 21 18.87 -6.42 7.86
CA GLU A 21 20.10 -5.85 7.34
C GLU A 21 20.31 -6.17 5.86
N VAL A 22 20.89 -5.20 5.15
CA VAL A 22 21.36 -5.36 3.77
C VAL A 22 22.87 -5.55 3.79
N MET A 23 23.34 -6.72 3.34
CA MET A 23 24.74 -7.12 3.27
C MET A 23 25.12 -7.39 1.81
N GLY A 24 25.69 -6.38 1.14
CA GLY A 24 26.14 -6.52 -0.25
C GLY A 24 24.97 -6.81 -1.19
N ASP A 25 24.96 -8.02 -1.74
CA ASP A 25 23.97 -8.52 -2.71
C ASP A 25 22.81 -9.29 -2.04
N ARG A 26 22.67 -9.21 -0.71
CA ARG A 26 21.66 -9.96 0.05
C ARG A 26 21.02 -9.11 1.13
N CYS A 27 19.76 -9.38 1.38
CA CYS A 27 18.98 -8.81 2.46
C CYS A 27 18.58 -9.92 3.42
N GLN A 28 18.90 -9.77 4.71
CA GLN A 28 18.62 -10.77 5.74
C GLN A 28 17.57 -10.24 6.70
N VAL A 29 16.51 -11.04 6.90
CA VAL A 29 15.48 -10.79 7.91
C VAL A 29 15.57 -11.89 8.96
N GLN A 30 15.67 -11.51 10.23
CA GLN A 30 15.62 -12.43 11.38
C GLN A 30 14.60 -11.92 12.39
N GLY A 31 13.88 -12.84 13.01
CA GLY A 31 12.90 -12.51 14.04
C GLY A 31 12.29 -13.73 14.68
N ARG A 32 11.17 -13.55 15.38
CA ARG A 32 10.38 -14.62 15.97
C ARG A 32 8.93 -14.45 15.58
N TRP A 33 8.29 -15.55 15.21
CA TRP A 33 6.86 -15.57 14.93
C TRP A 33 6.09 -16.06 16.15
N SER A 34 4.97 -15.42 16.46
CA SER A 34 4.04 -15.82 17.51
C SER A 34 2.62 -15.94 16.95
N GLY A 35 1.82 -16.90 17.42
CA GLY A 35 0.46 -17.14 16.96
C GLY A 35 0.36 -17.89 15.61
N VAL A 36 1.42 -18.59 15.20
CA VAL A 36 1.51 -19.23 13.87
C VAL A 36 1.08 -20.70 13.82
N ARG A 37 0.69 -21.27 14.96
CA ARG A 37 0.29 -22.68 15.05
C ARG A 37 -0.84 -23.01 14.06
N GLY A 38 -0.63 -24.05 13.26
CA GLY A 38 -1.60 -24.52 12.26
C GLY A 38 -1.55 -23.78 10.92
N ARG A 39 -0.62 -22.84 10.72
CA ARG A 39 -0.46 -22.11 9.45
C ARG A 39 0.59 -22.76 8.56
N ARG A 40 0.35 -22.75 7.26
CA ARG A 40 1.31 -23.27 6.26
C ARG A 40 2.19 -22.12 5.78
N PHE A 41 3.43 -22.12 6.22
CA PHE A 41 4.45 -21.21 5.71
C PHE A 41 4.87 -21.64 4.30
N MET A 42 4.89 -20.69 3.39
CA MET A 42 5.37 -20.84 2.02
C MET A 42 6.77 -20.23 1.91
N ARG A 43 7.34 -20.26 0.70
CA ARG A 43 8.57 -19.52 0.39
C ARG A 43 8.36 -18.04 0.70
N PRO A 44 9.11 -17.45 1.63
CA PRO A 44 8.96 -16.04 1.98
C PRO A 44 9.21 -15.14 0.78
N ALA A 45 8.41 -14.09 0.65
CA ALA A 45 8.56 -13.05 -0.36
C ALA A 45 8.67 -11.69 0.32
N LEU A 46 9.64 -10.88 -0.09
CA LEU A 46 9.85 -9.52 0.39
C LEU A 46 9.53 -8.54 -0.74
N THR A 47 8.53 -7.69 -0.55
CA THR A 47 8.20 -6.60 -1.48
C THR A 47 8.79 -5.32 -0.92
N ALA A 48 9.82 -4.78 -1.55
CA ALA A 48 10.50 -3.58 -1.09
C ALA A 48 10.24 -2.37 -2.01
N VAL A 49 10.16 -1.19 -1.42
CA VAL A 49 10.16 0.09 -2.15
C VAL A 49 11.61 0.55 -2.31
N VAL A 50 12.06 0.63 -3.56
CA VAL A 50 13.41 1.03 -3.94
C VAL A 50 13.32 2.14 -4.97
N ASP A 51 13.79 3.34 -4.64
CA ASP A 51 13.68 4.55 -5.49
C ASP A 51 12.24 4.79 -6.01
N GLY A 52 11.25 4.55 -5.15
CA GLY A 52 9.82 4.68 -5.49
C GLY A 52 9.24 3.55 -6.35
N ARG A 53 10.01 2.50 -6.66
CA ARG A 53 9.55 1.32 -7.39
C ARG A 53 9.40 0.13 -6.46
N LEU A 54 8.29 -0.60 -6.61
CA LEU A 54 8.07 -1.85 -5.88
C LEU A 54 8.84 -2.99 -6.55
N VAL A 55 9.72 -3.63 -5.80
CA VAL A 55 10.51 -4.79 -6.24
C VAL A 55 10.21 -5.97 -5.32
N ARG A 56 9.81 -7.09 -5.92
CA ARG A 56 9.53 -8.33 -5.20
C ARG A 56 10.72 -9.27 -5.26
N LEU A 57 11.22 -9.66 -4.09
CA LEU A 57 12.33 -10.58 -3.88
C LEU A 57 11.79 -11.87 -3.26
N LEU A 58 12.35 -13.01 -3.64
CA LEU A 58 11.98 -14.31 -3.08
C LEU A 58 13.13 -14.84 -2.25
N ALA A 59 12.83 -15.38 -1.06
CA ALA A 59 13.85 -15.91 -0.17
C ALA A 59 14.66 -17.02 -0.85
N ASP A 60 15.94 -17.12 -0.51
CA ASP A 60 16.83 -18.18 -0.97
C ASP A 60 16.32 -19.55 -0.48
N LEU A 61 16.54 -20.58 -1.30
CA LEU A 61 16.19 -21.96 -0.98
C LEU A 61 17.16 -22.58 0.03
N ALA A 62 18.32 -21.97 0.23
CA ALA A 62 19.32 -22.41 1.21
C ALA A 62 18.80 -22.39 2.66
N ASP A 63 17.87 -21.48 2.99
CA ASP A 63 17.31 -21.30 4.34
C ASP A 63 16.07 -22.17 4.62
N LYS A 64 15.89 -23.27 3.88
CA LYS A 64 14.78 -24.22 4.12
C LYS A 64 15.13 -25.13 5.31
N PRO A 65 14.20 -25.45 6.24
CA PRO A 65 12.75 -25.21 6.20
C PRO A 65 12.31 -23.83 6.69
N TRP A 66 11.45 -23.16 5.91
CA TRP A 66 10.87 -21.85 6.26
C TRP A 66 9.73 -21.91 7.28
N THR A 67 9.32 -23.12 7.69
CA THR A 67 8.26 -23.31 8.67
C THR A 67 8.70 -22.71 10.00
N ALA A 68 8.02 -21.64 10.42
CA ALA A 68 8.24 -21.07 11.73
C ALA A 68 7.51 -21.88 12.81
N GLU A 69 8.22 -22.18 13.89
CA GLU A 69 7.62 -22.64 15.13
C GLU A 69 7.37 -21.45 16.05
N ASP A 70 6.31 -21.56 16.87
CA ASP A 70 5.88 -20.49 17.77
C ASP A 70 6.99 -20.10 18.76
N GLY A 71 7.42 -18.84 18.72
CA GLY A 71 8.50 -18.30 19.55
C GLY A 71 9.93 -18.67 19.15
N GLN A 72 10.13 -19.55 18.16
CA GLN A 72 11.46 -19.95 17.71
C GLN A 72 12.11 -18.90 16.79
N PRO A 73 13.46 -18.82 16.76
CA PRO A 73 14.15 -17.93 15.84
C PRO A 73 13.87 -18.35 14.40
N TRP A 74 13.51 -17.36 13.58
CA TRP A 74 13.22 -17.53 12.17
C TRP A 74 14.10 -16.59 11.35
N GLN A 75 14.59 -17.08 10.21
CA GLN A 75 15.46 -16.32 9.31
C GLN A 75 15.08 -16.58 7.85
N ALA A 76 15.18 -15.53 7.03
CA ALA A 76 15.15 -15.64 5.58
C ALA A 76 16.14 -14.67 4.93
N THR A 77 16.88 -15.17 3.93
CA THR A 77 17.79 -14.37 3.11
C THR A 77 17.17 -14.13 1.74
N PHE A 78 17.22 -12.89 1.24
CA PHE A 78 16.69 -12.48 -0.05
C PHE A 78 17.84 -11.98 -0.94
N PRO A 79 18.01 -12.49 -2.17
CA PRO A 79 18.97 -11.92 -3.12
C PRO A 79 18.53 -10.50 -3.49
N TYR A 80 19.44 -9.55 -3.35
CA TYR A 80 19.23 -8.12 -3.58
C TYR A 80 20.31 -7.59 -4.55
N THR A 81 20.00 -7.56 -5.84
CA THR A 81 20.96 -7.18 -6.90
C THR A 81 20.93 -5.69 -7.26
N LEU A 82 20.24 -4.85 -6.48
CA LEU A 82 20.10 -3.43 -6.80
C LEU A 82 21.33 -2.67 -6.29
N GLU A 83 22.26 -2.39 -7.20
CA GLU A 83 23.46 -1.61 -6.92
C GLU A 83 23.08 -0.22 -6.38
N ARG A 84 23.26 -0.03 -5.07
CA ARG A 84 23.24 1.26 -4.33
C ARG A 84 21.89 1.92 -4.05
N ALA A 85 20.77 1.35 -4.43
CA ALA A 85 19.48 1.96 -4.13
C ALA A 85 19.12 1.85 -2.63
N GLU A 86 18.41 2.84 -2.10
CA GLU A 86 18.02 2.87 -0.68
C GLU A 86 16.67 2.18 -0.49
N LEU A 87 16.67 1.10 0.29
CA LEU A 87 15.45 0.38 0.66
C LEU A 87 14.74 1.20 1.75
N GLN A 88 13.56 1.74 1.44
CA GLN A 88 12.83 2.61 2.37
C GLN A 88 11.87 1.80 3.25
N GLU A 89 11.00 1.04 2.60
CA GLU A 89 9.97 0.22 3.25
C GLU A 89 9.97 -1.18 2.62
N ALA A 90 9.63 -2.18 3.42
CA ALA A 90 9.52 -3.55 2.93
C ALA A 90 8.33 -4.26 3.55
N GLU A 91 7.63 -5.07 2.76
CA GLU A 91 6.57 -5.95 3.22
C GLU A 91 7.03 -7.40 3.08
N LEU A 92 6.92 -8.17 4.16
CA LEU A 92 7.25 -9.59 4.19
C LEU A 92 5.97 -10.42 4.16
N THR A 93 5.84 -11.28 3.15
CA THR A 93 4.76 -12.27 3.03
C THR A 93 5.31 -13.68 3.22
N VAL A 94 4.81 -14.41 4.21
CA VAL A 94 5.22 -15.80 4.52
C VAL A 94 4.11 -16.83 4.31
N ALA A 95 2.84 -16.39 4.29
CA ALA A 95 1.67 -17.24 4.05
C ALA A 95 0.60 -16.41 3.31
N PRO A 96 -0.44 -17.04 2.71
CA PRO A 96 -1.47 -16.31 1.97
C PRO A 96 -2.20 -15.23 2.79
N ASP A 97 -2.23 -15.39 4.11
CA ASP A 97 -2.91 -14.49 5.04
C ASP A 97 -1.95 -13.85 6.07
N VAL A 98 -0.63 -13.94 5.84
CA VAL A 98 0.39 -13.35 6.71
C VAL A 98 1.34 -12.48 5.88
N THR A 99 1.07 -11.18 5.90
CA THR A 99 1.92 -10.13 5.35
C THR A 99 2.17 -9.11 6.45
N ILE A 100 3.42 -8.72 6.68
CA ILE A 100 3.80 -7.72 7.69
C ILE A 100 4.65 -6.61 7.06
N THR A 101 4.54 -5.38 7.57
CA THR A 101 5.41 -4.27 7.18
C THR A 101 6.65 -4.25 8.07
N LEU A 102 7.83 -4.19 7.47
CA LEU A 102 9.12 -4.09 8.12
C LEU A 102 9.63 -2.64 8.05
N PRO A 103 10.31 -2.15 9.11
CA PRO A 103 10.99 -0.86 9.08
C PRO A 103 12.15 -0.87 8.08
N ALA A 104 12.72 0.31 7.77
CA ALA A 104 13.91 0.41 6.92
C ALA A 104 15.08 -0.45 7.47
N PRO A 105 15.83 -1.14 6.61
CA PRO A 105 16.92 -2.01 7.05
C PRO A 105 18.06 -1.20 7.65
N GLN A 106 18.68 -1.75 8.69
CA GLN A 106 19.89 -1.17 9.25
C GLN A 106 21.06 -1.51 8.32
N ARG A 107 21.81 -0.48 7.86
CA ARG A 107 23.10 -0.72 7.19
C ARG A 107 24.13 -1.08 8.25
N PRO A 108 24.92 -2.16 8.07
CA PRO A 108 26.00 -2.46 9.01
C PRO A 108 26.97 -1.27 9.02
N ALA A 109 27.07 -0.62 10.18
CA ALA A 109 27.91 0.54 10.37
C ALA A 109 29.39 0.15 10.18
N ARG A 110 29.92 0.38 8.97
CA ARG A 110 31.38 0.47 8.79
C ARG A 110 31.87 1.61 9.67
N ALA A 111 32.85 1.31 10.51
CA ALA A 111 33.50 2.23 11.45
C ALA A 111 33.87 3.57 10.79
N ALA A 112 32.97 4.55 10.91
CA ALA A 112 33.25 5.95 10.63
C ALA A 112 33.31 6.67 11.97
N ALA A 113 34.52 7.12 12.28
CA ALA A 113 34.87 7.78 13.52
C ALA A 113 33.97 8.98 13.83
N ARG A 114 33.52 9.02 15.08
CA ARG A 114 33.37 10.21 15.95
C ARG A 114 33.26 11.57 15.23
N LYS A 115 32.08 12.19 15.37
CA LYS A 115 32.01 13.50 16.04
C LYS A 115 30.71 13.60 16.86
N LYS A 116 30.92 13.56 18.18
CA LYS A 116 29.94 13.95 19.20
C LYS A 116 29.72 15.46 19.09
N SER A 117 28.47 15.89 19.06
CA SER A 117 28.07 17.13 19.73
C SER A 117 26.83 16.83 20.56
N SER A 118 27.12 16.50 21.82
CA SER A 118 26.14 16.41 22.90
C SER A 118 26.07 17.75 23.63
N SER A 119 24.87 18.28 23.84
CA SER A 119 24.49 18.94 25.10
C SER A 119 22.97 18.88 25.19
N ARG A 120 22.39 17.92 25.91
CA ARG A 120 22.11 17.93 27.37
C ARG A 120 21.25 19.15 27.77
N ARG A 121 19.98 18.88 28.09
CA ARG A 121 19.38 18.89 29.45
C ARG A 121 18.55 20.18 29.61
N ALA A 122 17.40 20.23 30.27
CA ALA A 122 16.87 19.37 31.31
C ALA A 122 15.33 19.50 31.40
N ASP A 123 14.70 18.43 31.89
CA ASP A 123 13.71 18.41 32.98
C ASP A 123 12.59 19.46 33.05
N ALA A 124 11.34 18.99 32.99
CA ALA A 124 10.41 18.94 34.13
C ALA A 124 9.00 18.52 33.66
N ALA A 125 8.46 17.47 34.29
CA ALA A 125 7.06 17.04 34.23
C ALA A 125 6.14 18.02 35.04
N PRO A 126 4.86 17.72 35.37
CA PRO A 126 3.75 16.98 34.71
C PRO A 126 2.45 17.86 34.60
N GLN A 127 1.34 17.26 34.14
CA GLN A 127 -0.05 17.81 33.95
C GLN A 127 -0.76 18.27 35.27
N PRO A 128 -2.11 18.51 35.41
CA PRO A 128 -3.29 18.70 34.50
C PRO A 128 -4.35 19.77 34.97
N GLY A 129 -5.46 19.93 34.21
CA GLY A 129 -6.77 20.48 34.67
C GLY A 129 -7.16 21.85 34.07
N LEU A 130 -8.42 22.28 33.90
CA LEU A 130 -9.77 21.79 34.22
C LEU A 130 -10.80 22.86 33.70
N ARG A 131 -12.08 22.47 33.51
CA ARG A 131 -13.35 23.29 33.49
C ARG A 131 -13.67 24.02 32.17
N ARG A 132 -14.82 23.88 31.48
CA ARG A 132 -16.27 23.67 31.77
C ARG A 132 -16.99 24.86 32.42
N ALA A 133 -18.16 25.17 31.85
CA ALA A 133 -19.19 26.18 32.21
C ALA A 133 -18.88 27.60 31.74
N GLY A 134 -19.81 28.41 31.23
CA GLY A 134 -21.27 28.35 31.12
C GLY A 134 -21.82 29.78 31.06
N GLY A 135 -23.09 29.95 30.70
CA GLY A 135 -23.88 31.11 31.11
C GLY A 135 -24.06 32.22 30.08
N GLY A 136 -25.27 32.30 29.51
CA GLY A 136 -25.80 33.56 29.00
C GLY A 136 -26.28 34.45 30.15
N SER A 137 -26.50 35.74 29.86
CA SER A 137 -27.44 36.56 30.62
C SER A 137 -27.90 37.75 29.78
N ARG A 138 -29.22 37.87 29.64
CA ARG A 138 -29.99 39.03 29.17
C ARG A 138 -30.46 39.79 30.41
N VAL A 139 -30.30 41.11 30.46
CA VAL A 139 -31.04 42.10 31.28
C VAL A 139 -30.81 43.45 30.56
N SER A 140 -31.72 44.20 29.94
CA SER A 140 -33.04 44.78 30.28
C SER A 140 -33.05 45.81 31.43
N ALA A 141 -33.43 47.04 31.05
CA ALA A 141 -34.32 47.96 31.76
C ALA A 141 -33.73 49.13 32.60
N ASP A 142 -34.45 50.26 32.45
CA ASP A 142 -34.79 51.31 33.43
C ASP A 142 -33.90 52.56 33.60
N GLU A 143 -34.35 53.66 32.96
CA GLU A 143 -34.58 54.97 33.62
C GLU A 143 -35.73 54.85 34.66
N PRO A 144 -36.13 55.84 35.53
CA PRO A 144 -35.73 57.27 35.68
C PRO A 144 -35.55 57.72 37.17
N PHE A 145 -35.18 58.99 37.44
CA PHE A 145 -35.87 59.94 38.36
C PHE A 145 -35.06 61.24 38.62
N ASP A 146 -35.63 62.35 38.14
CA ASP A 146 -36.02 63.61 38.79
C ASP A 146 -35.15 64.39 39.83
N GLN A 147 -34.95 65.66 39.45
CA GLN A 147 -34.92 66.94 40.19
C GLN A 147 -34.76 66.99 41.72
N VAL A 148 -33.79 67.82 42.19
CA VAL A 148 -34.03 68.85 43.24
C VAL A 148 -33.17 70.10 43.00
N ASP A 149 -33.78 71.25 43.25
CA ASP A 149 -33.40 72.62 42.94
C ASP A 149 -32.61 73.32 44.11
N ARG A 150 -31.60 74.13 43.76
CA ARG A 150 -31.06 75.36 44.45
C ARG A 150 -30.39 75.29 45.85
N PRO A 151 -29.70 76.36 46.34
CA PRO A 151 -28.54 77.10 45.78
C PRO A 151 -27.45 77.39 46.85
N ARG A 152 -26.15 77.54 46.51
CA ARG A 152 -25.25 78.44 47.29
C ARG A 152 -23.94 78.81 46.61
N ARG A 153 -23.63 80.07 46.82
CA ARG A 153 -22.52 80.92 46.39
C ARG A 153 -21.27 80.65 47.27
N GLN A 154 -20.08 80.88 46.71
CA GLN A 154 -18.75 80.88 47.36
C GLN A 154 -18.15 79.46 47.48
N SER A 155 -17.19 79.08 46.64
CA SER A 155 -15.77 79.46 46.79
C SER A 155 -15.05 79.54 45.43
N ARG A 156 -14.65 80.75 45.03
CA ARG A 156 -13.68 80.95 43.96
C ARG A 156 -12.30 80.93 44.59
N GLY A 157 -11.48 79.92 44.26
CA GLY A 157 -10.04 79.96 44.53
C GLY A 157 -9.38 78.63 44.92
N SER A 158 -9.72 77.50 44.30
CA SER A 158 -8.85 76.29 44.28
C SER A 158 -9.23 75.18 43.26
N ASP A 159 -10.24 75.34 42.39
CA ASP A 159 -10.73 74.25 41.50
C ASP A 159 -10.14 74.20 40.07
N LEU A 160 -9.22 75.09 39.70
CA LEU A 160 -8.61 75.07 38.35
C LEU A 160 -7.50 74.01 38.19
N GLY A 161 -7.08 73.36 39.29
CA GLY A 161 -6.16 72.23 39.25
C GLY A 161 -6.83 70.90 38.86
N GLY A 162 -8.02 70.62 39.42
CA GLY A 162 -8.71 69.34 39.21
C GLY A 162 -9.27 69.12 37.80
N ALA A 163 -9.71 70.20 37.13
CA ALA A 163 -10.19 70.11 35.74
C ALA A 163 -9.08 69.77 34.73
N GLY A 164 -7.83 70.19 35.02
CA GLY A 164 -6.66 69.82 34.21
C GLY A 164 -6.28 68.35 34.41
N ASP A 165 -6.28 67.90 35.66
CA ASP A 165 -5.99 66.50 36.01
C ASP A 165 -7.04 65.53 35.41
N GLU A 166 -8.32 65.91 35.39
CA GLU A 166 -9.39 65.14 34.77
C GLU A 166 -9.26 65.08 33.24
N ALA A 167 -8.94 66.20 32.59
CA ALA A 167 -8.70 66.24 31.14
C ALA A 167 -7.48 65.39 30.75
N ASP A 168 -6.42 65.40 31.56
CA ASP A 168 -5.25 64.56 31.36
C ASP A 168 -5.55 63.08 31.59
N ALA A 169 -6.37 62.73 32.57
CA ALA A 169 -6.82 61.37 32.82
C ALA A 169 -7.62 60.81 31.63
N LEU A 170 -8.60 61.57 31.14
CA LEU A 170 -9.39 61.21 29.96
C LEU A 170 -8.52 61.09 28.70
N THR A 171 -7.52 61.95 28.55
CA THR A 171 -6.57 61.87 27.42
C THR A 171 -5.75 60.59 27.46
N ARG A 172 -5.28 60.17 28.65
CA ARG A 172 -4.58 58.89 28.84
C ARG A 172 -5.49 57.70 28.56
N GLU A 173 -6.73 57.75 29.03
CA GLU A 173 -7.71 56.69 28.79
C GLU A 173 -8.03 56.54 27.30
N LEU A 174 -8.27 57.64 26.58
CA LEU A 174 -8.46 57.62 25.13
C LEU A 174 -7.23 57.07 24.39
N ALA A 175 -6.02 57.40 24.85
CA ALA A 175 -4.79 56.85 24.28
C ALA A 175 -4.69 55.33 24.49
N GLU A 176 -5.03 54.82 25.67
CA GLU A 176 -5.04 53.37 25.95
C GLU A 176 -6.14 52.63 25.20
N LEU A 177 -7.35 53.20 25.10
CA LEU A 177 -8.44 52.65 24.29
C LEU A 177 -8.05 52.57 22.80
N ARG A 178 -7.38 53.60 22.26
CA ARG A 178 -6.85 53.57 20.89
C ARG A 178 -5.79 52.49 20.69
N LYS A 179 -4.86 52.33 21.65
CA LYS A 179 -3.88 51.23 21.62
C LYS A 179 -4.55 49.86 21.71
N ALA A 180 -5.57 49.71 22.56
CA ALA A 180 -6.34 48.47 22.68
C ALA A 180 -7.11 48.16 21.38
N HIS A 181 -7.78 49.15 20.78
CA HIS A 181 -8.46 49.00 19.50
C HIS A 181 -7.50 48.62 18.38
N SER A 182 -6.33 49.26 18.31
CA SER A 182 -5.27 48.89 17.37
C SER A 182 -4.83 47.44 17.57
N ARG A 183 -4.57 47.00 18.82
CA ARG A 183 -4.20 45.61 19.12
C ARG A 183 -5.27 44.61 18.69
N LEU A 184 -6.53 44.87 19.01
CA LEU A 184 -7.65 44.00 18.62
C LEU A 184 -7.79 43.92 17.10
N ARG A 185 -7.62 45.04 16.39
CA ARG A 185 -7.65 45.06 14.92
C ARG A 185 -6.55 44.18 14.33
N HIS A 186 -5.31 44.30 14.83
CA HIS A 186 -4.21 43.45 14.38
C HIS A 186 -4.44 41.96 14.70
N GLN A 187 -5.10 41.66 15.82
CA GLN A 187 -5.49 40.29 16.16
C GLN A 187 -6.56 39.74 15.21
N LEU A 188 -7.56 40.55 14.84
CA LEU A 188 -8.57 40.17 13.84
C LEU A 188 -7.93 39.93 12.47
N ASP A 189 -7.09 40.86 12.00
CA ASP A 189 -6.39 40.73 10.71
C ASP A 189 -5.55 39.44 10.68
N ARG A 190 -4.88 39.09 11.79
CA ARG A 190 -4.12 37.84 11.93
C ARG A 190 -5.02 36.61 11.88
N LEU A 191 -6.13 36.60 12.61
CA LEU A 191 -7.07 35.48 12.60
C LEU A 191 -7.73 35.29 11.23
N GLU A 192 -8.04 36.38 10.53
CA GLU A 192 -8.56 36.33 9.17
C GLU A 192 -7.53 35.77 8.18
N ALA A 193 -6.25 36.16 8.32
CA ALA A 193 -5.15 35.58 7.54
C ALA A 193 -4.98 34.08 7.81
N ASP A 194 -4.99 33.65 9.07
CA ASP A 194 -4.89 32.23 9.45
C ASP A 194 -6.09 31.42 8.92
N LYS A 195 -7.30 32.00 8.97
CA LYS A 195 -8.51 31.40 8.39
C LYS A 195 -8.40 31.28 6.87
N ALA A 196 -7.91 32.30 6.18
CA ALA A 196 -7.70 32.25 4.74
C ALA A 196 -6.68 31.18 4.36
N GLN A 197 -5.58 31.07 5.11
CA GLN A 197 -4.55 30.06 4.89
C GLN A 197 -5.07 28.63 5.10
N THR A 198 -5.85 28.40 6.17
CA THR A 198 -6.45 27.09 6.43
C THR A 198 -7.49 26.70 5.38
N ALA A 199 -8.32 27.65 4.92
CA ALA A 199 -9.24 27.43 3.82
C ALA A 199 -8.51 27.05 2.51
N GLN A 200 -7.45 27.78 2.15
CA GLN A 200 -6.63 27.46 0.98
C GLN A 200 -6.01 26.06 1.07
N ARG A 201 -5.54 25.65 2.26
CA ARG A 201 -4.99 24.30 2.47
C ARG A 201 -6.06 23.22 2.29
N LEU A 202 -7.28 23.43 2.80
CA LEU A 202 -8.39 22.49 2.61
C LEU A 202 -8.82 22.39 1.14
N ASP A 203 -8.84 23.51 0.41
CA ASP A 203 -9.13 23.51 -1.02
C ASP A 203 -8.07 22.75 -1.82
N GLN A 204 -6.79 22.93 -1.50
CA GLN A 204 -5.70 22.19 -2.13
C GLN A 204 -5.82 20.68 -1.86
N MET A 205 -6.07 20.29 -0.60
CA MET A 205 -6.27 18.88 -0.25
C MET A 205 -7.50 18.29 -0.97
N SER A 206 -8.59 19.04 -1.07
CA SER A 206 -9.81 18.62 -1.77
C SER A 206 -9.57 18.44 -3.27
N ARG A 207 -8.79 19.32 -3.90
CA ARG A 207 -8.40 19.18 -5.31
C ARG A 207 -7.54 17.95 -5.54
N ARG A 208 -6.56 17.68 -4.66
CA ARG A 208 -5.72 16.48 -4.73
C ARG A 208 -6.56 15.20 -4.61
N LEU A 209 -7.47 15.14 -3.63
CA LEU A 209 -8.35 13.98 -3.45
C LEU A 209 -9.22 13.74 -4.69
N ARG A 210 -9.79 14.81 -5.29
CA ARG A 210 -10.57 14.68 -6.53
C ARG A 210 -9.71 14.16 -7.69
N GLN A 211 -8.49 14.65 -7.83
CA GLN A 211 -7.56 14.20 -8.85
C GLN A 211 -7.22 12.70 -8.66
N GLU A 212 -6.86 12.28 -7.45
CA GLU A 212 -6.58 10.88 -7.13
C GLU A 212 -7.79 9.98 -7.39
N THR A 213 -9.01 10.44 -7.06
CA THR A 213 -10.22 9.67 -7.38
C THR A 213 -10.45 9.54 -8.87
N HIS A 214 -10.15 10.59 -9.65
CA HIS A 214 -10.27 10.56 -11.11
C HIS A 214 -9.25 9.59 -11.72
N GLU A 215 -7.97 9.71 -11.33
CA GLU A 215 -6.90 8.80 -11.76
C GLU A 215 -7.20 7.34 -11.42
N ARG A 216 -7.78 7.08 -10.24
CA ARG A 216 -8.22 5.74 -9.84
C ARG A 216 -9.34 5.20 -10.73
N GLU A 217 -10.35 6.01 -11.07
CA GLU A 217 -11.43 5.56 -11.95
C GLU A 217 -10.92 5.33 -13.38
N GLU A 218 -10.02 6.19 -13.89
CA GLU A 218 -9.37 5.97 -15.18
C GLU A 218 -8.55 4.67 -15.20
N ALA A 219 -7.77 4.42 -14.15
CA ALA A 219 -6.99 3.20 -14.01
C ALA A 219 -7.87 1.95 -13.95
N LYS A 220 -9.03 2.02 -13.28
CA LYS A 220 -10.02 0.92 -13.27
C LYS A 220 -10.59 0.68 -14.66
N VAL A 221 -11.00 1.73 -15.38
CA VAL A 221 -11.51 1.60 -16.76
C VAL A 221 -10.44 0.99 -17.67
N ALA A 222 -9.18 1.40 -17.53
CA ALA A 222 -8.06 0.82 -18.29
C ALA A 222 -7.85 -0.66 -17.96
N ARG A 223 -7.89 -1.04 -16.67
CA ARG A 223 -7.80 -2.43 -16.23
C ARG A 223 -8.95 -3.28 -16.79
N ASP A 224 -10.18 -2.77 -16.75
CA ASP A 224 -11.35 -3.50 -17.22
C ASP A 224 -11.32 -3.70 -18.75
N ARG A 225 -10.77 -2.74 -19.50
CA ARG A 225 -10.48 -2.90 -20.94
C ARG A 225 -9.45 -4.01 -21.20
N ILE A 226 -8.31 -3.99 -20.49
CA ILE A 226 -7.28 -5.02 -20.63
C ILE A 226 -7.84 -6.42 -20.29
N ALA A 227 -8.70 -6.51 -19.28
CA ALA A 227 -9.36 -7.77 -18.93
C ALA A 227 -10.25 -8.28 -20.06
N ALA A 228 -11.07 -7.41 -20.67
CA ALA A 228 -11.91 -7.75 -21.80
C ALA A 228 -11.10 -8.20 -23.03
N ASP A 229 -9.99 -7.51 -23.32
CA ASP A 229 -9.08 -7.87 -24.42
C ASP A 229 -8.43 -9.25 -24.18
N LEU A 230 -8.00 -9.52 -22.94
CA LEU A 230 -7.42 -10.81 -22.57
C LEU A 230 -8.45 -11.95 -22.69
N GLU A 231 -9.70 -11.71 -22.32
CA GLU A 231 -10.77 -12.69 -22.54
C GLU A 231 -11.05 -12.93 -24.02
N ALA A 232 -11.01 -11.88 -24.86
CA ALA A 232 -11.15 -12.02 -26.31
C ALA A 232 -10.04 -12.87 -26.91
N VAL A 233 -8.78 -12.57 -26.59
CA VAL A 233 -7.62 -13.37 -27.04
C VAL A 233 -7.71 -14.82 -26.55
N GLN A 234 -8.21 -15.05 -25.34
CA GLN A 234 -8.43 -16.41 -24.84
C GLN A 234 -9.50 -17.17 -25.61
N ARG A 235 -10.58 -16.51 -26.05
CA ARG A 235 -11.61 -17.13 -26.90
C ARG A 235 -11.02 -17.50 -28.26
N GLU A 236 -10.33 -16.57 -28.92
CA GLU A 236 -9.65 -16.82 -30.19
C GLU A 236 -8.66 -17.99 -30.08
N ARG A 237 -7.87 -18.03 -29.00
CA ARG A 237 -6.96 -19.16 -28.75
C ARG A 237 -7.70 -20.50 -28.62
N ARG A 238 -8.85 -20.53 -27.94
CA ARG A 238 -9.65 -21.77 -27.80
C ARG A 238 -10.22 -22.21 -29.14
N GLU A 239 -10.66 -21.26 -29.97
CA GLU A 239 -11.15 -21.53 -31.33
C GLU A 239 -10.05 -22.12 -32.20
N VAL A 240 -8.88 -21.49 -32.26
CA VAL A 240 -7.72 -22.00 -33.03
C VAL A 240 -7.28 -23.39 -32.54
N VAL A 241 -7.33 -23.64 -31.22
CA VAL A 241 -7.03 -24.97 -30.67
C VAL A 241 -8.07 -26.00 -31.10
N ALA A 242 -9.36 -25.64 -31.09
CA ALA A 242 -10.44 -26.51 -31.54
C ALA A 242 -10.33 -26.82 -33.03
N GLU A 243 -10.05 -25.82 -33.88
CA GLU A 243 -9.81 -26.00 -35.31
C GLU A 243 -8.62 -26.92 -35.58
N ARG A 244 -7.50 -26.72 -34.88
CA ARG A 244 -6.32 -27.57 -34.98
C ARG A 244 -6.66 -29.03 -34.62
N ASP A 245 -7.41 -29.23 -33.55
CA ASP A 245 -7.74 -30.57 -33.08
C ASP A 245 -8.75 -31.27 -34.01
N ALA A 246 -9.69 -30.52 -34.60
CA ALA A 246 -10.57 -31.01 -35.68
C ALA A 246 -9.75 -31.43 -36.92
N ALA A 247 -8.85 -30.58 -37.41
CA ALA A 247 -7.99 -30.90 -38.55
C ALA A 247 -7.08 -32.10 -38.30
N ARG A 248 -6.59 -32.28 -37.06
CA ARG A 248 -5.87 -33.50 -36.66
C ARG A 248 -6.75 -34.73 -36.70
N GLY A 249 -7.97 -34.64 -36.18
CA GLY A 249 -8.96 -35.72 -36.23
C GLY A 249 -9.29 -36.15 -37.67
N GLU A 250 -9.50 -35.18 -38.57
CA GLU A 250 -9.72 -35.43 -40.00
C GLU A 250 -8.54 -36.13 -40.66
N ARG A 251 -7.31 -35.64 -40.41
CA ARG A 251 -6.09 -36.26 -40.94
C ARG A 251 -5.94 -37.70 -40.44
N ASP A 252 -6.18 -37.94 -39.16
CA ASP A 252 -6.07 -39.28 -38.58
C ASP A 252 -7.16 -40.23 -39.13
N GLN A 253 -8.35 -39.71 -39.44
CA GLN A 253 -9.40 -40.45 -40.13
C GLN A 253 -8.99 -40.81 -41.57
N MET A 254 -8.49 -39.84 -42.35
CA MET A 254 -7.98 -40.10 -43.70
C MET A 254 -6.84 -41.13 -43.70
N ALA A 255 -5.97 -41.11 -42.68
CA ALA A 255 -4.91 -42.10 -42.53
C ALA A 255 -5.47 -43.52 -42.33
N ARG A 256 -6.49 -43.68 -41.47
CA ARG A 256 -7.16 -44.97 -41.26
C ARG A 256 -7.89 -45.47 -42.51
N GLU A 257 -8.53 -44.58 -43.25
CA GLU A 257 -9.19 -44.91 -44.53
C GLU A 257 -8.17 -45.35 -45.59
N ARG A 258 -7.01 -44.69 -45.65
CA ARG A 258 -5.92 -45.10 -46.52
C ARG A 258 -5.39 -46.49 -46.14
N GLU A 259 -5.19 -46.75 -44.85
CA GLU A 259 -4.73 -48.07 -44.37
C GLU A 259 -5.75 -49.18 -44.62
N SER A 260 -7.05 -48.91 -44.50
CA SER A 260 -8.09 -49.90 -44.84
C SER A 260 -8.15 -50.17 -46.34
N ALA A 261 -8.07 -49.13 -47.18
CA ALA A 261 -8.01 -49.26 -48.63
C ALA A 261 -6.77 -50.04 -49.09
N GLN A 262 -5.60 -49.77 -48.47
CA GLN A 262 -4.37 -50.50 -48.77
C GLN A 262 -4.50 -51.99 -48.42
N ARG A 263 -5.03 -52.33 -47.23
CA ARG A 263 -5.27 -53.72 -46.84
C ARG A 263 -6.22 -54.44 -47.81
N ALA A 264 -7.29 -53.78 -48.23
CA ALA A 264 -8.22 -54.34 -49.20
C ALA A 264 -7.54 -54.58 -50.57
N HIS A 265 -6.69 -53.66 -51.02
CA HIS A 265 -5.91 -53.83 -52.24
C HIS A 265 -4.94 -55.01 -52.14
N ASP A 266 -4.19 -55.12 -51.04
CA ASP A 266 -3.24 -56.21 -50.81
C ASP A 266 -3.97 -57.57 -50.78
N GLU A 267 -5.16 -57.64 -50.19
CA GLU A 267 -6.00 -58.84 -50.18
C GLU A 267 -6.44 -59.25 -51.59
N LEU A 268 -6.84 -58.28 -52.44
CA LEU A 268 -7.19 -58.54 -53.84
C LEU A 268 -5.98 -59.02 -54.65
N LEU A 269 -4.80 -58.44 -54.44
CA LEU A 269 -3.56 -58.89 -55.06
C LEU A 269 -3.20 -60.32 -54.64
N GLN A 270 -3.36 -60.66 -53.36
CA GLN A 270 -3.15 -62.02 -52.87
C GLN A 270 -4.14 -63.01 -53.51
N LYS A 271 -5.44 -62.66 -53.58
CA LYS A 271 -6.47 -63.49 -54.22
C LYS A 271 -6.19 -63.74 -55.70
N THR A 272 -5.82 -62.70 -56.44
CA THR A 272 -5.49 -62.81 -57.87
C THR A 272 -4.21 -63.62 -58.10
N HIS A 273 -3.18 -63.43 -57.26
CA HIS A 273 -1.97 -64.23 -57.28
C HIS A 273 -2.27 -65.72 -57.00
N ALA A 274 -3.04 -66.02 -55.95
CA ALA A 274 -3.45 -67.38 -55.62
C ALA A 274 -4.26 -68.05 -56.74
N ALA A 275 -5.21 -67.33 -57.34
CA ALA A 275 -5.98 -67.82 -58.49
C ALA A 275 -5.09 -68.12 -59.70
N ARG A 276 -4.08 -67.28 -59.96
CA ARG A 276 -3.09 -67.53 -61.02
C ARG A 276 -2.24 -68.76 -60.74
N VAL A 277 -1.72 -68.91 -59.52
CA VAL A 277 -0.95 -70.09 -59.10
C VAL A 277 -1.80 -71.36 -59.21
N ALA A 278 -3.09 -71.31 -58.83
CA ALA A 278 -4.00 -72.43 -58.97
C ALA A 278 -4.24 -72.82 -60.45
N ARG A 279 -4.32 -71.84 -61.36
CA ARG A 279 -4.44 -72.06 -62.81
C ARG A 279 -3.17 -72.66 -63.42
N ASP A 280 -2.00 -72.17 -63.00
CA ASP A 280 -0.71 -72.59 -63.56
C ASP A 280 -0.22 -73.93 -62.98
N ARG A 281 -0.88 -74.47 -61.94
CA ARG A 281 -0.57 -75.78 -61.39
C ARG A 281 -0.92 -76.86 -62.43
N PRO A 282 0.07 -77.51 -63.06
CA PRO A 282 -0.20 -78.49 -64.11
C PRO A 282 -0.97 -79.66 -63.52
N VAL A 283 -1.99 -80.15 -64.24
CA VAL A 283 -2.74 -81.40 -63.98
C VAL A 283 -1.77 -82.58 -64.15
N SER A 284 -0.80 -82.70 -63.26
CA SER A 284 0.33 -83.63 -63.33
C SER A 284 0.08 -84.92 -62.55
N VAL A 285 -1.17 -85.21 -62.17
CA VAL A 285 -1.52 -86.42 -61.43
C VAL A 285 -2.71 -87.12 -62.08
N ARG A 286 -2.51 -87.65 -63.30
CA ARG A 286 -3.41 -88.68 -63.83
C ARG A 286 -2.76 -89.57 -64.89
N TRP A 287 -1.55 -90.08 -64.64
CA TRP A 287 -0.99 -91.17 -65.45
C TRP A 287 -0.11 -92.13 -64.62
N VAL A 288 -0.74 -92.91 -63.73
CA VAL A 288 -0.20 -94.21 -63.27
C VAL A 288 -1.40 -95.16 -63.18
N ARG A 289 -1.80 -95.77 -64.30
CA ARG A 289 -1.32 -97.04 -64.88
C ARG A 289 -1.99 -98.25 -64.18
N TRP A 290 -2.99 -98.77 -64.88
CA TRP A 290 -3.62 -100.07 -64.68
C TRP A 290 -2.57 -101.18 -64.65
N ARG A 291 -2.61 -102.04 -63.62
CA ARG A 291 -2.28 -103.46 -63.71
C ARG A 291 -2.91 -104.23 -62.56
#